data_AF-A0A7C2D1F4-F1
#
_entry.id   AF-A0A7C2D1F4-F1
#
_cell.length_a   1.000
_cell.length_b   1.000
_cell.length_c   1.000
_cell.angle_alpha   90.00
_cell.angle_beta   90.00
_cell.angle_gamma   90.00
#
_symmetry.space_group_name_H-M   'P 1'
#
loop_
_entity.id
_entity.type
_entity.pdbx_description
1 polymer ?
#
loop_
_entity_poly.entity_id
_entity_poly.type
_entity_poly.pdbx_seq_one_letter_code
_entity_poly.pdbx_strand_id
1 'polypeptide(L)'
;MPLAERSSAPDFALPALDGRTYRLSQALASGPVLLVFIKTGCGACDLALPYVERLAETYSAHGLQVWAISQHPAERVGPYARQMGLSVPVLLDADGFPASTAYDPPATPTLCLVDKEGSVAFYSHGFAKEDLNRLAELAAGMLGATPVAVALADDGRPPFRPG
;
A
#
# COMPACT_ATOMS: atom_id res chain seq x y z
N MET A 1 18.20 1.01 -6.28
CA MET A 1 17.49 1.87 -7.24
C MET A 1 16.01 1.57 -7.05
N PRO A 2 15.17 2.59 -6.87
CA PRO A 2 13.74 2.39 -6.68
C PRO A 2 13.14 1.65 -7.86
N LEU A 3 12.13 0.82 -7.59
CA LEU A 3 11.39 0.11 -8.63
C LEU A 3 10.76 1.09 -9.62
N ALA A 4 10.83 0.74 -10.90
CA ALA A 4 10.18 1.49 -11.96
C ALA A 4 8.83 0.85 -12.31
N GLU A 5 7.88 1.65 -12.77
CA GLU A 5 6.67 1.12 -13.42
C GLU A 5 7.07 0.15 -14.55
N ARG A 6 6.28 -0.92 -14.72
CA ARG A 6 6.47 -2.04 -15.66
C ARG A 6 7.65 -2.97 -15.35
N SER A 7 8.35 -2.78 -14.23
CA SER A 7 9.31 -3.78 -13.74
C SER A 7 8.61 -4.93 -13.02
N SER A 8 9.30 -6.08 -12.93
CA SER A 8 8.81 -7.21 -12.14
C SER A 8 8.88 -6.86 -10.65
N ALA A 9 7.78 -7.06 -9.94
CA ALA A 9 7.69 -6.89 -8.51
C ALA A 9 8.46 -8.02 -7.80
N PRO A 10 9.48 -7.73 -6.96
CA PRO A 10 10.21 -8.76 -6.23
C PRO A 10 9.29 -9.52 -5.26
N ASP A 11 9.40 -10.85 -5.22
CA ASP A 11 8.67 -11.67 -4.26
C ASP A 11 9.27 -11.53 -2.85
N PHE A 12 8.41 -11.63 -1.84
CA PHE A 12 8.79 -11.67 -0.43
C PHE A 12 7.77 -12.46 0.36
N ALA A 13 8.13 -12.86 1.57
CA ALA A 13 7.21 -13.43 2.54
C ALA A 13 7.46 -12.78 3.91
N LEU A 14 6.43 -12.16 4.48
CA LEU A 14 6.53 -11.45 5.75
C LEU A 14 5.44 -11.90 6.72
N PRO A 15 5.76 -12.03 8.03
CA PRO A 15 4.72 -12.17 9.05
C PRO A 15 3.94 -10.86 9.19
N ALA A 16 2.68 -10.94 9.63
CA ALA A 16 1.83 -9.79 9.89
C ALA A 16 1.35 -9.75 11.34
N LEU A 17 0.78 -8.60 11.74
CA LEU A 17 0.23 -8.40 13.09
C LEU A 17 -0.91 -9.37 13.44
N ASP A 18 -1.57 -9.96 12.46
CA ASP A 18 -2.62 -10.96 12.64
C ASP A 18 -2.07 -12.38 12.87
N GLY A 19 -0.74 -12.55 12.89
CA GLY A 19 -0.05 -13.82 13.09
C GLY A 19 0.07 -14.66 11.82
N ARG A 20 -0.41 -14.20 10.66
CA ARG A 20 -0.28 -14.90 9.37
C ARG A 20 0.98 -14.45 8.64
N THR A 21 1.48 -15.32 7.76
CA THR A 21 2.54 -14.97 6.81
C THR A 21 1.92 -14.67 5.45
N TYR A 22 2.25 -13.51 4.89
CA TYR A 22 1.80 -13.06 3.58
C TYR A 22 2.95 -13.16 2.59
N ARG A 23 2.72 -13.85 1.47
CA ARG A 23 3.67 -13.97 0.37
C ARG A 23 3.08 -13.33 -0.87
N LEU A 24 3.84 -12.43 -1.51
CA LEU A 24 3.35 -11.67 -2.66
C LEU A 24 2.93 -12.59 -3.80
N SER A 25 3.79 -13.51 -4.24
CA SER A 25 3.49 -14.45 -5.33
C SER A 25 2.21 -15.28 -5.12
N GLN A 26 1.87 -15.62 -3.86
CA GLN A 26 0.63 -16.33 -3.55
C GLN A 26 -0.60 -15.43 -3.67
N ALA A 27 -0.49 -14.17 -3.24
CA ALA A 27 -1.58 -13.22 -3.31
C ALA A 27 -1.90 -12.80 -4.74
N LEU A 28 -0.89 -12.63 -5.58
CA LEU A 28 -1.06 -12.26 -6.99
C LEU A 28 -1.85 -13.29 -7.79
N ALA A 29 -1.83 -14.56 -7.37
CA ALA A 29 -2.69 -15.60 -7.95
C ALA A 29 -4.19 -15.36 -7.73
N SER A 30 -4.57 -14.52 -6.75
CA SER A 30 -5.96 -14.19 -6.41
C SER A 30 -6.40 -12.81 -6.90
N GLY A 31 -5.48 -11.93 -7.27
CA GLY A 31 -5.77 -10.57 -7.71
C GLY A 31 -4.60 -9.61 -7.53
N PRO A 32 -4.72 -8.36 -7.99
CA PRO A 32 -3.69 -7.34 -7.79
C PRO A 32 -3.50 -7.02 -6.31
N VAL A 33 -2.28 -6.61 -5.95
CA VAL A 33 -1.90 -6.27 -4.58
C VAL A 33 -1.34 -4.84 -4.54
N LEU A 34 -1.94 -4.00 -3.70
CA LEU A 34 -1.40 -2.69 -3.33
C LEU A 34 -0.51 -2.83 -2.09
N LEU A 35 0.78 -2.57 -2.27
CA LEU A 35 1.77 -2.51 -1.21
C LEU A 35 1.94 -1.05 -0.75
N VAL A 36 1.82 -0.82 0.56
CA VAL A 36 1.92 0.51 1.17
C VAL A 36 3.02 0.49 2.22
N PHE A 37 4.20 1.02 1.88
CA PHE A 37 5.31 1.12 2.82
C PHE A 37 5.08 2.29 3.77
N ILE A 38 5.04 2.02 5.08
CA ILE A 38 4.69 2.99 6.11
C ILE A 38 5.70 3.07 7.24
N LYS A 39 5.70 4.22 7.92
CA LYS A 39 6.47 4.47 9.14
C LYS A 39 5.58 5.11 10.20
N THR A 40 5.66 4.60 11.44
CA THR A 40 4.93 5.20 12.57
C THR A 40 5.39 6.64 12.82
N GLY A 41 4.46 7.56 13.01
CA GLY A 41 4.77 8.98 13.26
C GLY A 41 5.19 9.75 12.00
N CYS A 42 4.85 9.26 10.81
CA CYS A 42 5.04 9.98 9.56
C CYS A 42 3.75 10.75 9.21
N GLY A 43 3.82 12.08 9.21
CA GLY A 43 2.64 12.92 8.94
C GLY A 43 2.08 12.79 7.51
N ALA A 44 2.85 12.29 6.54
CA ALA A 44 2.34 11.94 5.22
C ALA A 44 1.61 10.59 5.22
N CYS A 45 2.09 9.62 6.02
CA CYS A 45 1.38 8.35 6.21
C CYS A 45 0.04 8.59 6.90
N ASP A 46 -0.01 9.46 7.92
CA ASP A 46 -1.25 9.80 8.63
C ASP A 46 -2.32 10.38 7.67
N LEU A 47 -1.89 11.12 6.64
CA LEU A 47 -2.79 11.65 5.61
C LEU A 47 -3.22 10.56 4.61
N ALA A 48 -2.30 9.70 4.17
CA ALA A 48 -2.56 8.72 3.11
C ALA A 48 -3.38 7.52 3.59
N LEU A 49 -3.12 7.03 4.81
CA LEU A 49 -3.71 5.77 5.30
C LEU A 49 -5.24 5.75 5.28
N PRO A 50 -5.98 6.80 5.66
CA PRO A 50 -7.44 6.79 5.53
C PRO A 50 -7.95 6.65 4.08
N TYR A 51 -7.18 7.11 3.09
CA TYR A 51 -7.53 6.91 1.68
C TYR A 51 -7.16 5.51 1.20
N VAL A 52 -6.08 4.93 1.72
CA VAL A 52 -5.71 3.54 1.50
C VAL A 52 -6.80 2.60 2.04
N GLU A 53 -7.34 2.87 3.22
CA GLU A 53 -8.49 2.13 3.76
C GLU A 53 -9.72 2.25 2.85
N ARG A 54 -10.03 3.46 2.37
CA ARG A 54 -11.13 3.66 1.41
C ARG A 54 -10.94 2.87 0.11
N LEU A 55 -9.71 2.79 -0.41
CA LEU A 55 -9.37 1.96 -1.57
C LEU A 55 -9.63 0.47 -1.28
N ALA A 56 -9.20 0.00 -0.12
CA ALA A 56 -9.43 -1.37 0.32
C ALA A 56 -10.93 -1.67 0.46
N GLU A 57 -11.70 -0.80 1.12
CA GLU A 57 -13.15 -0.93 1.27
C GLU A 57 -13.87 -0.96 -0.08
N THR A 58 -13.46 -0.12 -1.03
CA THR A 58 -14.10 0.00 -2.34
C THR A 58 -13.85 -1.22 -3.23
N TYR A 59 -12.61 -1.73 -3.24
CA TYR A 59 -12.17 -2.70 -4.25
C TYR A 59 -11.85 -4.10 -3.69
N SER A 60 -11.85 -4.32 -2.38
CA SER A 60 -11.62 -5.65 -1.79
C SER A 60 -12.62 -6.70 -2.27
N ALA A 61 -13.90 -6.34 -2.35
CA ALA A 61 -14.96 -7.21 -2.88
C ALA A 61 -14.76 -7.56 -4.38
N HIS A 62 -13.99 -6.74 -5.10
CA HIS A 62 -13.65 -6.95 -6.51
C HIS A 62 -12.35 -7.73 -6.68
N GLY A 63 -11.58 -7.96 -5.61
CA GLY A 63 -10.33 -8.74 -5.63
C GLY A 63 -9.06 -7.93 -5.36
N LEU A 64 -9.14 -6.64 -5.02
CA LEU A 64 -7.96 -5.88 -4.58
C LEU A 64 -7.51 -6.35 -3.21
N GLN A 65 -6.24 -6.70 -3.08
CA GLN A 65 -5.61 -6.89 -1.78
C GLN A 65 -4.77 -5.65 -1.47
N VAL A 66 -4.83 -5.16 -0.23
CA VAL A 66 -4.05 -4.00 0.22
C VAL A 66 -3.26 -4.40 1.44
N TRP A 67 -1.95 -4.19 1.44
CA TRP A 67 -1.05 -4.54 2.55
C TRP A 67 -0.23 -3.34 2.97
N ALA A 68 -0.29 -2.99 4.26
CA ALA A 68 0.63 -2.05 4.86
C ALA A 68 1.91 -2.77 5.28
N ILE A 69 3.08 -2.28 4.91
CA ILE A 69 4.38 -2.86 5.23
C ILE A 69 5.14 -1.89 6.12
N SER A 70 5.61 -2.35 7.29
CA SER A 70 6.40 -1.51 8.19
C SER A 70 7.72 -2.17 8.58
N GLN A 71 8.79 -1.38 8.57
CA GLN A 71 10.10 -1.75 9.09
C GLN A 71 10.15 -1.77 10.63
N HIS A 72 9.10 -1.26 11.29
CA HIS A 72 9.02 -1.27 12.74
C HIS A 72 8.48 -2.60 13.27
N PRO A 73 8.96 -3.06 14.43
CA PRO A 73 8.48 -4.29 15.04
C PRO A 73 7.03 -4.13 15.56
N ALA A 74 6.39 -5.25 15.86
CA ALA A 74 4.97 -5.33 16.22
C ALA A 74 4.57 -4.40 17.37
N GLU A 75 5.45 -4.24 18.38
CA GLU A 75 5.21 -3.42 19.56
C GLU A 75 5.10 -1.93 19.21
N ARG A 76 5.72 -1.50 18.10
CA ARG A 76 5.70 -0.12 17.64
C ARG A 76 4.62 0.11 16.59
N VAL A 77 4.51 -0.75 15.58
CA VAL A 77 3.52 -0.57 14.51
C VAL A 77 2.11 -0.96 14.93
N GLY A 78 1.96 -1.91 15.87
CA GLY A 78 0.65 -2.37 16.35
C GLY A 78 -0.22 -1.27 16.96
N PRO A 79 0.27 -0.48 17.94
CA PRO A 79 -0.48 0.66 18.47
C PRO A 79 -0.82 1.70 17.41
N TYR A 80 0.11 1.98 16.48
CA TYR A 80 -0.11 2.92 15.39
C TYR A 80 -1.19 2.44 14.42
N ALA A 81 -1.19 1.16 14.03
CA ALA A 81 -2.22 0.57 13.18
C ALA A 81 -3.62 0.68 13.82
N ARG A 82 -3.71 0.43 15.14
CA ARG A 82 -4.97 0.61 15.89
C ARG A 82 -5.41 2.07 15.96
N GLN A 83 -4.47 2.99 16.20
CA GLN A 83 -4.75 4.43 16.22
C GLN A 83 -5.27 4.93 14.86
N MET A 84 -4.70 4.42 13.77
CA MET A 84 -5.10 4.78 12.41
C MET A 84 -6.34 4.01 11.91
N GLY A 85 -6.85 3.05 12.69
CA GLY A 85 -8.02 2.25 12.33
C GLY A 85 -7.79 1.32 11.14
N LEU A 86 -6.56 0.85 10.93
CA LEU A 86 -6.24 0.00 9.77
C LEU A 86 -6.97 -1.34 9.86
N SER A 87 -7.78 -1.64 8.84
CA SER A 87 -8.41 -2.94 8.63
C SER A 87 -7.61 -3.86 7.72
N VAL A 88 -6.69 -3.28 6.94
CA VAL A 88 -5.78 -4.03 6.06
C VAL A 88 -4.71 -4.78 6.83
N PRO A 89 -4.19 -5.91 6.31
CA PRO A 89 -3.03 -6.58 6.88
C PRO A 89 -1.83 -5.65 7.02
N VAL A 90 -1.21 -5.66 8.21
CA VAL A 90 0.02 -4.92 8.51
C VAL A 90 1.17 -5.92 8.63
N LEU A 91 2.00 -5.98 7.61
CA LEU A 91 3.17 -6.85 7.49
C LEU A 91 4.38 -6.22 8.20
N LEU A 92 5.14 -7.08 8.86
CA LEU A 92 6.31 -6.75 9.66
C LEU A 92 7.57 -7.05 8.86
N ASP A 93 8.15 -6.01 8.26
CA ASP A 93 9.42 -6.06 7.54
C ASP A 93 10.59 -5.73 8.49
N ALA A 94 10.51 -6.13 9.76
CA ALA A 94 11.45 -5.70 10.80
C ALA A 94 12.74 -6.54 10.87
N ASP A 95 12.73 -7.77 10.33
CA ASP A 95 13.89 -8.67 10.31
C ASP A 95 14.55 -8.63 8.93
N GLY A 96 15.73 -8.02 8.84
CA GLY A 96 16.52 -7.92 7.60
C GLY A 96 15.93 -7.04 6.49
N PHE A 97 14.72 -6.49 6.68
CA PHE A 97 14.03 -5.61 5.73
C PHE A 97 13.92 -6.17 4.30
N PRO A 98 13.58 -7.46 4.07
CA PRO A 98 13.61 -8.05 2.73
C PRO A 98 12.69 -7.32 1.73
N ALA A 99 11.50 -6.88 2.14
CA ALA A 99 10.61 -6.16 1.24
C ALA A 99 11.14 -4.75 0.98
N SER A 100 11.53 -3.99 2.01
CA SER A 100 12.06 -2.64 1.83
C SER A 100 13.37 -2.63 1.04
N THR A 101 14.24 -3.62 1.23
CA THR A 101 15.49 -3.74 0.48
C THR A 101 15.22 -4.03 -1.00
N ALA A 102 14.24 -4.87 -1.29
CA ALA A 102 13.91 -5.23 -2.67
C ALA A 102 13.15 -4.12 -3.41
N TYR A 103 12.31 -3.35 -2.71
CA TYR A 103 11.47 -2.29 -3.30
C TYR A 103 12.09 -0.89 -3.22
N ASP A 104 13.13 -0.71 -2.38
CA ASP A 104 13.92 0.51 -2.19
C ASP A 104 13.05 1.78 -2.09
N PRO A 105 12.09 1.85 -1.14
CA PRO A 105 11.17 2.97 -1.04
C PRO A 105 11.91 4.27 -0.68
N PRO A 106 11.85 5.32 -1.52
CA PRO A 106 12.65 6.53 -1.32
C PRO A 106 12.13 7.43 -0.18
N ALA A 107 10.85 7.31 0.18
CA ALA A 107 10.19 8.07 1.24
C ALA A 107 8.98 7.28 1.78
N THR A 108 8.30 7.78 2.82
CA THR A 108 7.06 7.14 3.30
C THR A 108 5.89 8.12 3.32
N PRO A 109 4.69 7.75 2.84
CA PRO A 109 4.36 6.42 2.32
C PRO A 109 4.94 6.20 0.93
N THR A 110 5.25 4.96 0.57
CA THR A 110 5.42 4.53 -0.83
C THR A 110 4.26 3.63 -1.19
N LEU A 111 3.59 3.95 -2.30
CA LEU A 111 2.47 3.18 -2.86
C LEU A 111 2.97 2.41 -4.07
N CYS A 112 2.79 1.09 -4.07
CA CYS A 112 3.18 0.22 -5.17
C CYS A 112 2.03 -0.72 -5.51
N LEU A 113 1.39 -0.52 -6.68
CA LEU A 113 0.36 -1.42 -7.18
C LEU A 113 1.01 -2.48 -8.07
N VAL A 114 0.81 -3.75 -7.72
CA VAL A 114 1.30 -4.89 -8.48
C VAL A 114 0.11 -5.60 -9.12
N ASP A 115 0.18 -5.81 -10.43
CA ASP A 115 -0.84 -6.56 -11.17
C ASP A 115 -0.70 -8.08 -10.98
N LYS A 116 -1.69 -8.86 -11.40
CA LYS A 116 -1.72 -10.33 -11.22
C LYS A 116 -0.57 -11.05 -11.96
N GLU A 117 0.02 -10.41 -12.96
CA GLU A 117 1.19 -10.89 -13.69
C GLU A 117 2.51 -10.63 -12.94
N GLY A 118 2.46 -9.92 -11.80
CA GLY A 118 3.63 -9.57 -11.00
C GLY A 118 4.40 -8.37 -11.53
N SER A 119 3.78 -7.53 -12.36
CA SER A 119 4.37 -6.28 -12.84
C SER A 119 3.90 -5.08 -12.00
N VAL A 120 4.82 -4.14 -11.76
CA VAL A 120 4.51 -2.89 -11.06
C VAL A 120 3.71 -1.97 -11.98
N ALA A 121 2.43 -1.82 -11.73
CA ALA A 121 1.53 -0.99 -12.52
C ALA A 121 1.50 0.47 -12.08
N PHE A 122 1.88 0.74 -10.83
CA PHE A 122 1.96 2.09 -10.27
C PHE A 122 3.01 2.12 -9.17
N TYR A 123 3.80 3.20 -9.11
CA TYR A 123 4.75 3.44 -8.03
C TYR A 123 4.82 4.93 -7.71
N SER A 124 4.50 5.31 -6.47
CA SER A 124 4.66 6.69 -6.00
C SER A 124 5.11 6.76 -4.55
N HIS A 125 5.54 7.95 -4.14
CA HIS A 125 5.99 8.20 -2.77
C HIS A 125 5.53 9.57 -2.26
N GLY A 126 5.36 9.68 -0.95
CA GLY A 126 4.67 10.80 -0.32
C GLY A 126 3.15 10.67 -0.47
N PHE A 127 2.45 11.71 -0.05
CA PHE A 127 1.00 11.80 -0.16
C PHE A 127 0.63 12.75 -1.29
N ALA A 128 -0.11 12.27 -2.29
CA ALA A 128 -0.74 13.09 -3.31
C ALA A 128 -2.16 12.59 -3.58
N LYS A 129 -3.14 13.50 -3.60
CA LYS A 129 -4.54 13.13 -3.91
C LYS A 129 -4.68 12.60 -5.34
N GLU A 130 -3.94 13.17 -6.28
CA GLU A 130 -3.91 12.75 -7.67
C GLU A 130 -3.42 11.30 -7.81
N ASP A 131 -2.34 10.95 -7.12
CA ASP A 131 -1.81 9.57 -7.10
C ASP A 131 -2.83 8.57 -6.55
N LEU A 132 -3.53 8.93 -5.47
CA LEU A 132 -4.55 8.07 -4.88
C LEU A 132 -5.74 7.82 -5.82
N ASN A 133 -6.17 8.86 -6.55
CA ASN A 133 -7.25 8.72 -7.54
C ASN A 133 -6.77 7.94 -8.78
N ARG A 134 -5.55 8.17 -9.26
CA ARG A 134 -4.96 7.41 -10.36
C ARG A 134 -4.81 5.93 -9.99
N LEU A 135 -4.41 5.63 -8.75
CA LEU A 135 -4.36 4.27 -8.24
C LEU A 135 -5.76 3.63 -8.23
N ALA A 136 -6.78 4.37 -7.79
CA ALA A 136 -8.17 3.90 -7.82
C ALA A 136 -8.63 3.55 -9.25
N GLU A 137 -8.30 4.38 -10.24
CA GLU A 137 -8.59 4.13 -11.65
C GLU A 137 -7.89 2.87 -12.19
N LEU A 138 -6.60 2.73 -11.90
CA LEU A 138 -5.82 1.55 -12.32
C LEU A 138 -6.36 0.26 -11.67
N ALA A 139 -6.62 0.30 -10.36
CA ALA A 139 -7.19 -0.84 -9.64
C ALA A 139 -8.57 -1.21 -10.21
N ALA A 140 -9.46 -0.23 -10.42
CA ALA A 140 -10.77 -0.47 -11.01
C ALA A 140 -10.67 -1.10 -12.40
N GLY A 141 -9.77 -0.59 -13.25
CA GLY A 141 -9.52 -1.14 -14.59
C GLY A 141 -9.05 -2.59 -14.57
N MET A 142 -8.14 -2.95 -13.65
CA MET A 142 -7.65 -4.33 -13.50
C MET A 142 -8.74 -5.29 -13.00
N LEU A 143 -9.65 -4.80 -12.17
CA LEU A 143 -10.68 -5.59 -11.51
C LEU A 143 -12.02 -5.61 -12.28
N GLY A 144 -12.13 -4.85 -13.37
CA GLY A 144 -13.38 -4.67 -14.09
C GLY A 144 -14.45 -3.94 -13.27
N ALA A 145 -14.04 -3.15 -12.28
CA ALA A 145 -14.91 -2.36 -11.41
C ALA A 145 -15.10 -0.94 -11.95
N THR A 146 -16.07 -0.20 -11.39
CA THR A 146 -16.25 1.23 -11.70
C THR A 146 -15.22 2.06 -10.91
N PRO A 147 -14.44 2.94 -11.56
CA PRO A 147 -13.54 3.86 -10.85
C PRO A 147 -14.29 4.81 -9.93
N VAL A 148 -13.83 4.92 -8.69
CA VAL A 148 -14.32 5.86 -7.69
C VAL A 148 -13.17 6.77 -7.25
N ALA A 149 -13.41 8.09 -7.27
CA ALA A 149 -12.48 9.06 -6.72
C ALA A 149 -12.43 8.91 -5.19
N VAL A 150 -11.29 8.47 -4.67
CA VAL A 150 -11.11 8.22 -3.24
C VAL A 150 -10.65 9.47 -2.49
N ALA A 151 -9.96 10.38 -3.16
CA ALA A 151 -9.41 11.61 -2.60
C ALA A 151 -10.01 12.85 -3.29
N LEU A 152 -11.10 13.39 -2.73
CA LEU A 152 -11.79 14.56 -3.27
C LEU A 152 -11.00 15.84 -3.00
N ALA A 153 -11.10 16.82 -3.91
CA ALA A 153 -10.39 18.08 -3.78
C ALA A 153 -10.82 18.89 -2.55
N ASP A 154 -12.09 18.76 -2.14
CA ASP A 154 -12.79 19.57 -1.15
C ASP A 154 -12.90 18.92 0.25
N ASP A 155 -12.23 17.80 0.51
CA ASP A 155 -12.29 17.08 1.79
C ASP A 155 -11.49 17.70 2.96
N GLY A 156 -10.98 18.93 2.78
CA GLY A 156 -10.21 19.68 3.77
C GLY A 156 -8.76 19.24 3.97
N ARG A 157 -8.28 18.19 3.28
CA ARG A 157 -6.86 17.77 3.31
C ARG A 157 -6.04 18.45 2.21
N PRO A 158 -4.72 18.67 2.41
CA PRO A 158 -3.87 19.26 1.38
C PRO A 158 -3.84 18.38 0.13
N PRO A 159 -3.55 18.94 -1.06
CA PRO A 159 -3.43 18.14 -2.29
C PRO A 159 -2.17 17.25 -2.29
N PHE A 160 -1.12 17.68 -1.58
CA PHE A 160 0.18 17.01 -1.55
C PHE A 160 0.89 17.21 -0.21
N ARG A 161 1.67 16.21 0.23
CA ARG A 161 2.65 16.30 1.32
C ARG A 161 3.83 15.36 1.01
N PRO A 162 5.08 15.85 1.02
CA PRO A 162 6.25 15.00 0.82
C PRO A 162 6.38 13.99 1.97
N GLY A 163 6.99 12.83 1.65
CA GLY A 163 7.18 11.71 2.59
C GLY A 163 8.47 11.74 3.40
#